data_AF-A0A3L6EXE6-F1
#
_entry.id   AF-A0A3L6EXE6-F1
#
_cell.length_a   1.000
_cell.length_b   1.000
_cell.length_c   1.000
_cell.angle_alpha   90.00
_cell.angle_beta   90.00
_cell.angle_gamma   90.00
#
_symmetry.space_group_name_H-M   'P 1'
#
loop_
_entity.id
_entity.type
_entity.pdbx_description
1 polymer ?
#
loop_
_entity_poly.entity_id
_entity_poly.type
_entity_poly.pdbx_seq_one_letter_code
_entity_poly.pdbx_strand_id
1 'polypeptide(L)'
;MAAEYRETVARRYYTVTGEEAADSTVEALISSGQSETFLRKAIQEQAAGRGQVLDTVSEIQERHGAVVEVERSLRELHQVFLDVAALVEAQGHQLNDIESHVARASSFVLRGAVELEAAREYQRSGRKWACVAVVAGAVLVVVIVLPVLVNFHLLSLRR
;
A
#
# COMPACT_ATOMS: atom_id res chain seq x y z
N MET A 1 22.23 54.38 -60.33
CA MET A 1 23.31 54.13 -59.35
C MET A 1 22.89 54.51 -57.93
N ALA A 2 22.59 55.78 -57.61
CA ALA A 2 22.21 56.17 -56.23
C ALA A 2 20.87 55.58 -55.73
N ALA A 3 19.84 55.52 -56.59
CA ALA A 3 18.53 54.96 -56.23
C ALA A 3 18.58 53.45 -55.90
N GLU A 4 19.41 52.70 -56.63
CA GLU A 4 19.58 51.25 -56.48
C GLU A 4 20.30 50.89 -55.17
N TYR A 5 21.28 51.72 -54.78
CA TYR A 5 21.98 51.60 -53.49
C TYR A 5 21.03 51.89 -52.32
N ARG A 6 20.18 52.91 -52.47
CA ARG A 6 19.17 53.29 -51.47
C ARG A 6 18.16 52.18 -51.22
N GLU A 7 17.65 51.59 -52.29
CA GLU A 7 16.74 50.44 -52.22
C GLU A 7 17.39 49.22 -51.55
N THR A 8 18.67 48.97 -51.85
CA THR A 8 19.43 47.89 -51.21
C THR A 8 19.58 48.09 -49.70
N VAL A 9 19.85 49.31 -49.24
CA VAL A 9 19.97 49.64 -47.81
C VAL A 9 18.61 49.53 -47.10
N ALA A 10 17.55 50.06 -47.71
CA ALA A 10 16.19 49.97 -47.17
C ALA A 10 15.73 48.51 -47.01
N ARG A 11 15.96 47.66 -48.03
CA ARG A 11 15.60 46.24 -47.99
C ARG A 11 16.35 45.48 -46.89
N ARG A 12 17.63 45.78 -46.70
CA ARG A 12 18.44 45.15 -45.64
C ARG A 12 18.01 45.60 -44.25
N TYR A 13 17.64 46.87 -44.07
CA TYR A 13 17.08 47.38 -42.82
C TYR A 13 15.79 46.64 -42.44
N TYR A 14 14.88 46.48 -43.39
CA TYR A 14 13.62 45.75 -43.19
C TYR A 14 13.84 44.28 -42.81
N THR A 15 14.80 43.62 -43.46
CA THR A 15 15.09 42.20 -43.21
C THR A 15 15.55 41.94 -41.77
N VAL A 16 16.16 42.94 -41.13
CA VAL A 16 16.76 42.81 -39.80
C VAL A 16 15.87 43.37 -38.69
N THR A 17 15.13 44.45 -38.97
CA THR A 17 14.26 45.09 -37.96
C THR A 17 12.79 44.66 -38.07
N GLY A 18 12.35 44.17 -39.22
CA GLY A 18 10.95 43.88 -39.52
C GLY A 18 10.09 45.12 -39.81
N GLU A 19 10.68 46.32 -39.80
CA GLU A 19 9.98 47.60 -40.00
C GLU A 19 10.48 48.34 -41.24
N GLU A 20 9.60 49.09 -41.90
CA GLU A 20 10.00 49.94 -43.03
C GLU A 20 10.83 51.13 -42.56
N ALA A 21 11.97 51.35 -43.21
CA ALA A 21 12.88 52.44 -42.86
C ALA A 21 12.33 53.79 -43.31
N ALA A 22 12.29 54.77 -42.40
CA ALA A 22 12.00 56.15 -42.77
C ALA A 22 13.06 56.72 -43.73
N ASP A 23 12.62 57.58 -44.64
CA ASP A 23 13.44 58.14 -45.71
C ASP A 23 14.72 58.83 -45.19
N SER A 24 14.62 59.49 -44.04
CA SER A 24 15.73 60.14 -43.32
C SER A 24 16.72 59.16 -42.69
N THR A 25 16.24 58.00 -42.23
CA THR A 25 17.07 56.95 -41.64
C THR A 25 17.93 56.27 -42.71
N VAL A 26 17.34 56.02 -43.88
CA VAL A 26 18.05 55.45 -45.03
C VAL A 26 19.16 56.40 -45.49
N GLU A 27 18.87 57.70 -45.58
CA GLU A 27 19.86 58.70 -46.00
C GLU A 27 20.99 58.87 -44.97
N ALA A 28 20.68 58.81 -43.68
CA ALA A 28 21.68 58.83 -42.60
C ALA A 28 22.62 57.61 -42.64
N LEU A 29 22.11 56.42 -42.93
CA LEU A 29 22.91 55.21 -43.07
C LEU A 29 23.82 55.26 -44.30
N ILE A 30 23.31 55.78 -45.42
CA ILE A 30 24.08 55.95 -46.66
C ILE A 30 25.19 56.99 -46.49
N SER A 31 24.86 58.16 -45.93
CA SER A 31 25.82 59.27 -45.74
C SER A 31 26.88 59.00 -44.67
N SER A 32 26.55 58.26 -43.61
CA SER A 32 27.50 57.87 -42.56
C SER A 32 28.42 56.71 -42.95
N GLY A 33 28.08 55.95 -44.00
CA GLY A 33 28.81 54.75 -44.40
C GLY A 33 28.73 53.59 -43.40
N GLN A 34 27.87 53.68 -42.37
CA GLN A 34 27.77 52.69 -41.29
C GLN A 34 26.72 51.60 -41.52
N SER A 35 26.15 51.53 -42.72
CA SER A 35 25.14 50.54 -43.11
C SER A 35 25.55 49.09 -42.80
N GLU A 36 26.84 48.76 -42.99
CA GLU A 36 27.35 47.40 -42.78
C GLU A 36 27.52 47.05 -41.29
N THR A 37 27.99 48.01 -40.50
CA THR A 37 28.16 47.88 -39.04
C THR A 37 26.81 47.78 -38.34
N PHE A 38 25.81 48.55 -38.78
CA PHE A 38 24.43 48.45 -38.31
C PHE A 38 23.87 47.02 -38.50
N LEU A 39 24.00 46.48 -39.71
CA LEU A 39 23.52 45.13 -40.02
C LEU A 39 24.20 44.06 -39.18
N ARG A 40 25.53 44.13 -39.03
CA ARG A 40 26.27 43.18 -38.19
C ARG A 40 25.79 43.22 -36.74
N LYS A 41 25.63 44.41 -36.17
CA LYS A 41 25.19 44.59 -34.78
C LYS A 41 23.78 44.04 -34.56
N ALA A 42 22.86 44.35 -35.47
CA ALA A 42 21.48 43.92 -35.33
C ALA A 42 21.28 42.41 -35.60
N ILE A 43 22.05 41.79 -36.52
CA ILE A 43 22.11 40.32 -36.66
C ILE A 43 22.63 39.69 -35.36
N GLN A 44 23.64 40.28 -34.73
CA GLN A 44 24.24 39.76 -33.50
C GLN A 44 23.29 39.87 -32.30
N GLU A 45 22.56 40.98 -32.17
CA GLU A 45 21.50 41.18 -31.16
C GLU A 45 20.32 40.23 -31.39
N GLN A 46 19.88 40.05 -32.63
CA GLN A 46 18.79 39.14 -32.97
C GLN A 46 19.19 37.67 -32.77
N ALA A 47 20.44 37.31 -33.09
CA ALA A 47 20.98 35.98 -32.83
C ALA A 47 21.11 35.70 -31.32
N ALA A 48 21.54 36.70 -30.54
CA ALA A 48 21.61 36.59 -29.08
C ALA A 48 20.22 36.42 -28.44
N GLY A 49 19.24 37.23 -28.85
CA GLY A 49 17.86 37.11 -28.38
C GLY A 49 17.21 35.78 -28.77
N ARG A 50 17.50 35.28 -29.99
CA ARG A 50 17.03 33.96 -30.45
C ARG A 50 17.65 32.83 -29.63
N GLY A 51 18.93 32.93 -29.26
CA GLY A 51 19.57 31.98 -28.35
C GLY A 51 18.88 31.95 -26.98
N GLN A 52 18.61 33.12 -26.40
CA GLN A 52 17.95 33.24 -25.10
C GLN A 52 16.51 32.69 -25.10
N VAL A 53 15.76 32.90 -26.19
CA VAL A 53 14.42 32.31 -26.38
C VAL A 53 14.50 30.79 -26.50
N LEU A 54 15.47 30.25 -27.26
CA LEU A 54 15.66 28.81 -27.40
C LEU A 54 16.05 28.15 -26.07
N ASP A 55 16.93 28.78 -25.28
CA ASP A 55 17.29 28.31 -23.94
C ASP A 55 16.07 28.29 -23.01
N THR A 56 15.27 29.36 -23.02
CA THR A 56 14.05 29.43 -22.22
C THR A 56 13.03 28.35 -22.61
N VAL A 57 12.87 28.10 -23.92
CA VAL A 57 11.99 27.03 -24.42
C VAL A 57 12.51 25.65 -23.98
N SER A 58 13.82 25.44 -24.02
CA SER A 58 14.45 24.20 -23.54
C SER A 58 14.19 24.00 -22.04
N GLU A 59 14.35 25.03 -21.22
CA GLU A 59 14.06 24.98 -19.78
C GLU A 59 12.58 24.66 -19.51
N ILE A 60 11.66 25.28 -20.26
CA ILE A 60 10.23 25.01 -20.14
C ILE A 60 9.92 23.55 -20.52
N GLN A 61 10.52 23.02 -21.58
CA GLN A 61 10.32 21.63 -22.00
C GLN A 61 10.84 20.64 -20.96
N GLU A 62 12.00 20.91 -20.36
CA GLU A 62 12.58 20.07 -19.32
C GLU A 62 11.69 20.05 -18.06
N ARG A 63 11.20 21.22 -17.62
CA ARG A 63 10.23 21.31 -16.52
C ARG A 63 8.91 20.61 -16.84
N HIS A 64 8.43 20.72 -18.08
CA HIS A 64 7.20 20.04 -18.49
C HIS A 64 7.35 18.52 -18.39
N GLY A 65 8.49 17.97 -18.81
CA GLY A 65 8.81 16.56 -18.64
C GLY A 65 8.73 16.13 -17.16
N ALA A 66 9.31 16.91 -16.26
CA ALA A 66 9.24 16.65 -14.83
C ALA A 66 7.79 16.70 -14.29
N VAL A 67 6.95 17.63 -14.75
CA VAL A 67 5.54 17.70 -14.36
C VAL A 67 4.75 16.48 -14.86
N VAL A 68 5.01 16.04 -16.08
CA VAL A 68 4.37 14.83 -16.65
C VAL A 68 4.75 13.58 -15.85
N GLU A 69 6.00 13.47 -15.40
CA GLU A 69 6.46 12.40 -14.52
C GLU A 69 5.68 12.41 -13.17
N VAL A 70 5.56 13.58 -12.54
CA VAL A 70 4.81 13.74 -11.28
C VAL A 70 3.33 13.38 -11.46
N GLU A 71 2.71 13.80 -12.57
CA GLU A 71 1.33 13.46 -12.89
C GLU A 71 1.15 11.94 -13.05
N ARG A 72 2.10 11.26 -13.69
CA ARG A 72 2.11 9.80 -13.81
C ARG A 72 2.19 9.14 -12.43
N SER A 73 3.14 9.56 -11.59
CA SER A 73 3.29 9.01 -10.23
C SER A 73 2.04 9.24 -9.36
N LEU A 74 1.40 10.41 -9.46
CA LEU A 74 0.14 10.68 -8.73
C LEU A 74 -1.00 9.79 -9.19
N ARG A 75 -1.09 9.51 -10.49
CA ARG A 75 -2.11 8.63 -11.06
C ARG A 75 -1.91 7.19 -10.61
N GLU A 76 -0.66 6.71 -10.57
CA GLU A 76 -0.31 5.40 -10.02
C GLU A 76 -0.64 5.32 -8.51
N LEU A 77 -0.29 6.35 -7.73
CA LEU A 77 -0.63 6.42 -6.31
C LEU A 77 -2.14 6.40 -6.07
N HIS A 78 -2.91 7.12 -6.88
CA HIS A 78 -4.37 7.12 -6.79
C HIS A 78 -4.94 5.73 -7.04
N GLN A 79 -4.41 5.00 -8.02
CA GLN A 79 -4.81 3.62 -8.29
C GLN A 79 -4.50 2.69 -7.10
N VAL A 80 -3.31 2.81 -6.50
CA VAL A 80 -2.96 2.07 -5.27
C VAL A 80 -3.94 2.40 -4.14
N PHE A 81 -4.33 3.66 -3.98
CA PHE A 81 -5.29 4.06 -2.94
C PHE A 81 -6.67 3.41 -3.14
N LEU A 82 -7.14 3.33 -4.39
CA LEU A 82 -8.38 2.64 -4.72
C LEU A 82 -8.29 1.12 -4.50
N ASP A 83 -7.16 0.51 -4.86
CA ASP A 83 -6.94 -0.93 -4.64
C ASP A 83 -6.91 -1.25 -3.14
N VAL A 84 -6.28 -0.41 -2.32
CA VAL A 84 -6.29 -0.56 -0.85
C VAL A 84 -7.71 -0.41 -0.29
N ALA A 85 -8.48 0.57 -0.76
CA ALA A 85 -9.87 0.75 -0.34
C ALA A 85 -10.72 -0.49 -0.66
N ALA A 86 -10.57 -1.05 -1.87
CA ALA A 86 -11.24 -2.29 -2.26
C ALA A 86 -10.79 -3.51 -1.43
N LEU A 87 -9.50 -3.61 -1.11
CA LEU A 87 -8.96 -4.69 -0.28
C LEU A 87 -9.49 -4.65 1.16
N VAL A 88 -9.64 -3.45 1.73
CA VAL A 88 -10.19 -3.25 3.08
C VAL A 88 -11.68 -3.58 3.11
N GLU A 89 -12.45 -3.13 2.11
CA GLU A 89 -13.87 -3.48 1.96
C GLU A 89 -14.05 -5.01 1.87
N ALA A 90 -13.24 -5.69 1.05
CA ALA A 90 -13.26 -7.15 0.91
C ALA A 90 -12.84 -7.88 2.21
N GLN A 91 -11.88 -7.34 2.95
CA GLN A 91 -11.40 -7.90 4.22
C GLN A 91 -12.31 -7.58 5.42
N GLY A 92 -13.27 -6.65 5.28
CA GLY A 92 -14.22 -6.31 6.35
C GLY A 92 -15.03 -7.51 6.86
N HIS A 93 -15.27 -8.52 6.02
CA HIS A 93 -15.96 -9.75 6.43
C HIS A 93 -15.06 -10.72 7.23
N GLN A 94 -13.74 -10.74 7.00
CA GLN A 94 -12.81 -11.64 7.71
C GLN A 94 -12.41 -11.12 9.11
N LEU A 95 -12.47 -9.81 9.36
CA LEU A 95 -12.27 -9.26 10.71
C LEU A 95 -13.33 -9.77 11.69
N ASN A 96 -14.57 -9.91 11.22
CA ASN A 96 -15.67 -10.49 12.00
C ASN A 96 -15.41 -11.96 12.37
N ASP A 97 -14.71 -12.70 11.50
CA ASP A 97 -14.33 -14.09 11.78
C ASP A 97 -13.31 -14.19 12.90
N ILE A 98 -12.29 -13.31 12.97
CA ILE A 98 -11.29 -13.31 14.06
C ILE A 98 -11.97 -13.03 15.40
N GLU A 99 -12.82 -12.01 15.47
CA GLU A 99 -13.60 -11.71 16.68
C GLU A 99 -14.47 -12.91 17.08
N SER A 100 -15.14 -13.55 16.12
CA SER A 100 -15.92 -14.76 16.37
C SER A 100 -15.08 -15.94 16.85
N HIS A 101 -13.85 -16.10 16.36
CA HIS A 101 -12.95 -17.17 16.76
C HIS A 101 -12.42 -16.95 18.17
N VAL A 102 -12.06 -15.71 18.51
CA VAL A 102 -11.63 -15.33 19.86
C VAL A 102 -12.79 -15.47 20.85
N ALA A 103 -14.00 -15.01 20.50
CA ALA A 103 -15.19 -15.16 21.32
C ALA A 103 -15.54 -16.65 21.56
N ARG A 104 -15.48 -17.48 20.51
CA ARG A 104 -15.68 -18.93 20.63
C ARG A 104 -14.64 -19.59 21.52
N ALA A 105 -13.36 -19.29 21.32
CA ALA A 105 -12.27 -19.83 22.13
C ALA A 105 -12.45 -19.48 23.62
N SER A 106 -12.75 -18.22 23.92
CA SER A 106 -13.07 -17.75 25.29
C SER A 106 -14.25 -18.53 25.88
N SER A 107 -15.34 -18.68 25.12
CA SER A 107 -16.52 -19.41 25.57
C SER A 107 -16.24 -20.90 25.87
N PHE A 108 -15.39 -21.56 25.07
CA PHE A 108 -15.01 -22.96 25.29
C PHE A 108 -14.14 -23.13 26.52
N VAL A 109 -13.18 -22.24 26.75
CA VAL A 109 -12.35 -22.27 27.96
C VAL A 109 -13.22 -22.09 29.21
N LEU A 110 -14.16 -21.14 29.17
CA LEU A 110 -15.06 -20.88 30.30
C LEU A 110 -15.94 -22.10 30.61
N ARG A 111 -16.57 -22.70 29.58
CA ARG A 111 -17.39 -23.90 29.73
C ARG A 111 -16.57 -25.10 30.20
N GLY A 112 -15.39 -25.30 29.64
CA GLY A 112 -14.47 -26.36 30.06
C GLY A 112 -14.07 -26.22 31.52
N ALA A 113 -13.85 -25.00 32.01
CA ALA A 113 -13.56 -24.77 33.43
C ALA A 113 -14.72 -25.20 34.34
N VAL A 114 -15.96 -24.87 33.97
CA VAL A 114 -17.17 -25.29 34.70
C VAL A 114 -17.34 -26.81 34.70
N GLU A 115 -17.13 -27.46 33.56
CA GLU A 115 -17.22 -28.92 33.44
C GLU A 115 -16.14 -29.64 34.27
N LEU A 116 -14.92 -29.10 34.31
CA LEU A 116 -13.85 -29.63 35.16
C LEU A 116 -14.16 -29.48 36.65
N GLU A 117 -14.78 -28.38 37.05
CA GLU A 117 -15.21 -28.16 38.43
C GLU A 117 -16.32 -29.14 38.83
N ALA A 118 -17.33 -29.33 37.97
CA ALA A 118 -18.37 -30.33 38.19
C ALA A 118 -17.79 -31.76 38.25
N ALA A 119 -16.87 -32.12 37.33
CA ALA A 119 -16.20 -33.41 37.33
C ALA A 119 -15.42 -33.67 38.63
N ARG A 120 -14.76 -32.63 39.16
CA ARG A 120 -14.06 -32.69 40.44
C ARG A 120 -15.02 -32.95 41.60
N GLU A 121 -16.19 -32.32 41.60
CA GLU A 121 -17.22 -32.53 42.63
C GLU A 121 -17.82 -33.95 42.57
N TYR A 122 -18.12 -34.45 41.37
CA TYR A 122 -18.54 -35.84 41.16
C TYR A 122 -17.47 -36.84 41.62
N GLN A 123 -16.21 -36.61 41.29
CA GLN A 123 -15.12 -37.48 41.72
C GLN A 123 -14.97 -37.48 43.26
N ARG A 124 -15.12 -36.31 43.90
CA ARG A 124 -15.04 -36.18 45.36
C ARG A 124 -16.17 -36.93 46.07
N SER A 125 -17.40 -36.85 45.56
CA SER A 125 -18.56 -37.54 46.15
C SER A 125 -18.58 -39.04 45.84
N GLY A 126 -18.14 -39.45 44.65
CA GLY A 126 -18.09 -40.84 44.21
C GLY A 126 -17.12 -41.73 44.99
N ARG A 127 -16.04 -41.17 45.56
CA ARG A 127 -15.05 -41.94 46.36
C ARG A 127 -15.68 -42.68 47.54
N LYS A 128 -16.69 -42.10 48.19
CA LYS A 128 -17.37 -42.73 49.33
C LYS A 128 -18.20 -43.93 48.86
N TRP A 129 -18.96 -43.76 47.78
CA TRP A 129 -19.77 -44.81 47.18
C TRP A 129 -18.93 -45.94 46.60
N ALA A 130 -17.78 -45.63 45.99
CA ALA A 130 -16.83 -46.64 45.53
C ALA A 130 -16.32 -47.52 46.69
N CYS A 131 -15.96 -46.91 47.82
CA CYS A 131 -15.55 -47.68 49.01
C CYS A 131 -16.68 -48.57 49.53
N VAL A 132 -17.91 -48.04 49.63
CA VAL A 132 -19.09 -48.81 50.05
C VAL A 132 -19.34 -49.99 49.10
N ALA A 133 -19.25 -49.77 47.78
CA ALA A 133 -19.44 -50.83 46.78
C ALA A 133 -18.38 -51.93 46.90
N VAL A 134 -17.10 -51.57 47.09
CA VAL A 134 -16.01 -52.54 47.30
C VAL A 134 -16.23 -53.36 48.58
N VAL A 135 -16.59 -52.72 49.69
CA VAL A 135 -16.86 -53.40 50.97
C VAL A 135 -18.06 -54.34 50.84
N ALA A 136 -19.16 -53.88 50.24
CA ALA A 136 -20.35 -54.70 50.01
C ALA A 136 -20.04 -55.93 49.14
N GLY A 137 -19.25 -55.76 48.07
CA GLY A 137 -18.79 -56.86 47.22
C GLY A 137 -17.93 -57.88 47.99
N ALA A 138 -17.00 -57.42 48.82
CA ALA A 138 -16.16 -58.31 49.64
C ALA A 138 -17.00 -59.13 50.64
N VAL A 139 -17.97 -58.50 51.31
CA VAL A 139 -18.89 -59.20 52.23
C VAL A 139 -19.70 -60.26 51.48
N LEU A 140 -20.23 -59.94 50.30
CA LEU A 140 -20.99 -60.88 49.48
C LEU A 140 -20.14 -62.11 49.08
N VAL A 141 -18.87 -61.91 48.71
CA VAL A 141 -17.94 -63.01 48.43
C VAL A 141 -17.73 -63.89 49.66
N VAL A 142 -17.52 -63.30 50.84
CA VAL A 142 -17.34 -64.06 52.09
C VAL A 142 -18.59 -64.89 52.42
N VAL A 143 -19.79 -64.32 52.27
CA VAL A 143 -21.06 -65.01 52.52
C VAL A 143 -21.26 -66.20 51.58
N ILE A 144 -20.78 -66.14 50.34
CA ILE A 144 -20.88 -67.25 49.38
C ILE A 144 -19.79 -68.30 49.61
N VAL A 145 -18.55 -67.88 49.89
CA VAL A 145 -17.40 -68.79 49.98
C VAL A 145 -17.39 -69.58 51.29
N LEU A 146 -17.72 -68.95 52.43
CA LEU A 146 -17.73 -69.63 53.75
C LEU A 146 -18.60 -70.90 53.80
N PRO A 147 -19.88 -70.91 53.38
CA PRO A 147 -20.71 -72.12 53.45
C PRO A 147 -20.21 -73.23 52.53
N VAL A 148 -19.65 -72.89 51.36
CA VAL A 148 -19.05 -73.87 50.44
C VAL A 148 -17.82 -74.52 51.09
N LEU A 149 -16.95 -73.72 51.71
CA LEU A 149 -15.77 -74.23 52.42
C LEU A 149 -16.14 -75.10 53.62
N VAL A 150 -17.12 -74.67 54.42
CA VAL A 150 -17.60 -75.44 55.58
C VAL A 150 -18.21 -76.77 55.12
N ASN A 151 -19.04 -76.75 54.08
CA ASN A 151 -19.62 -77.96 53.52
C ASN A 151 -18.55 -78.92 52.96
N PHE A 152 -17.56 -78.39 52.23
CA PHE A 152 -16.44 -79.18 51.72
C PHE A 152 -15.61 -79.81 52.86
N HIS A 153 -15.33 -79.05 53.92
CA HIS A 153 -14.57 -79.52 55.08
C HIS A 153 -15.33 -80.61 55.86
N LEU A 154 -16.65 -80.44 56.06
CA LEU A 154 -17.52 -81.46 56.66
C LEU A 154 -17.57 -82.76 55.85
N LEU A 155 -17.62 -82.65 54.52
CA LEU A 155 -17.54 -83.80 53.61
C LEU A 155 -16.17 -84.49 53.69
N SER A 156 -15.07 -83.74 53.84
CA SER A 156 -13.73 -84.31 53.97
C SER A 156 -13.47 -84.99 55.32
N LEU A 157 -14.10 -84.55 56.41
CA LEU A 157 -13.99 -85.24 57.72
C LEU A 157 -14.87 -86.50 57.83
N ARG A 158 -15.87 -86.64 56.95
CA ARG A 158 -16.80 -87.78 56.95
C ARG A 158 -16.31 -88.97 56.11
N ARG A 159 -15.32 -88.78 55.24
CA ARG A 159 -14.61 -89.85 54.53
C ARG A 159 -13.43 -90.34 55.35
#